data_AF-A0A5C2RMR6-F1
#
_entry.id   AF-A0A5C2RMR6-F1
#
_cell.length_a   1.000
_cell.length_b   1.000
_cell.length_c   1.000
_cell.angle_alpha   90.00
_cell.angle_beta   90.00
_cell.angle_gamma   90.00
#
_symmetry.space_group_name_H-M   'P 1'
#
loop_
_entity.id
_entity.type
_entity.pdbx_description
1 polymer ?
#
loop_
_entity_poly.entity_id
_entity_poly.type
_entity_poly.pdbx_seq_one_letter_code
_entity_poly.pdbx_strand_id
1 'polypeptide(L)' 'LTDVAHIPAATHNLISISRITERGARISFHGDKVEIYSPNGALLATGSKCGRLYHI' A
#
# COMPACT_ATOMS: atom_id res chain seq x y z
N LEU A 1 -3.94 -10.54 14.33
CA LEU A 1 -3.73 -10.30 12.89
C LEU A 1 -3.54 -11.67 12.22
N THR A 2 -4.59 -12.29 11.70
CA THR A 2 -4.54 -13.66 11.15
C THR A 2 -4.14 -13.72 9.68
N ASP A 3 -4.14 -12.58 8.98
CA ASP A 3 -3.90 -12.49 7.53
C ASP A 3 -2.54 -11.83 7.18
N VAL A 4 -1.54 -11.97 8.05
CA VAL A 4 -0.20 -11.39 7.83
C VAL A 4 0.86 -12.46 8.05
N ALA A 5 1.74 -12.63 7.05
CA ALA A 5 2.91 -13.48 7.19
C ALA A 5 3.94 -12.78 8.09
N HIS A 6 4.33 -13.42 9.19
CA HIS A 6 5.38 -12.92 10.06
C HIS A 6 6.74 -13.33 9.51
N ILE A 7 7.50 -12.37 8.99
CA ILE A 7 8.82 -12.60 8.37
C ILE A 7 9.82 -11.66 9.04
N PRO A 8 10.51 -12.10 10.11
CA PRO A 8 11.42 -11.24 10.89
C PRO A 8 12.60 -10.68 10.10
N ALA A 9 13.02 -11.37 9.04
CA ALA A 9 14.12 -10.95 8.18
C ALA A 9 13.72 -9.85 7.17
N ALA A 10 12.42 -9.56 7.03
CA ALA A 10 11.97 -8.49 6.16
C ALA A 10 12.29 -7.13 6.78
N THR A 11 12.98 -6.27 6.03
CA THR A 11 13.34 -4.92 6.50
C THR A 11 12.14 -3.96 6.49
N HIS A 12 11.06 -4.31 5.78
CA HIS A 12 9.84 -3.52 5.64
C HIS A 12 8.61 -4.43 5.58
N ASN A 13 7.46 -3.89 5.99
CA ASN A 13 6.18 -4.56 5.78
C ASN A 13 5.77 -4.46 4.31
N LEU A 14 5.29 -5.57 3.75
CA LEU A 14 4.71 -5.60 2.42
C LEU A 14 3.19 -5.58 2.50
N ILE A 15 2.59 -4.60 1.83
CA ILE A 15 1.13 -4.47 1.72
C ILE A 15 0.72 -4.97 0.35
N SER A 16 -0.16 -5.97 0.31
CA SER A 16 -0.75 -6.42 -0.95
C SER A 16 -1.79 -5.41 -1.43
N ILE A 17 -1.55 -4.86 -2.63
CA ILE A 17 -2.49 -3.94 -3.29
C ILE A 17 -3.84 -4.61 -3.53
N SER A 18 -3.88 -5.87 -3.98
CA SER A 18 -5.14 -6.57 -4.23
C SER A 18 -5.99 -6.68 -2.96
N ARG A 19 -5.38 -7.03 -1.82
CA ARG A 19 -6.08 -7.16 -0.54
C ARG A 19 -6.64 -5.84 -0.01
N ILE A 20 -5.92 -4.73 -0.18
CA ILE A 20 -6.45 -3.43 0.26
C ILE A 20 -7.55 -2.93 -0.69
N THR A 21 -7.46 -3.23 -1.99
CA THR A 21 -8.54 -2.90 -2.94
C THR A 21 -9.79 -3.76 -2.74
N GLU A 22 -9.65 -5.03 -2.35
CA GLU A 22 -10.78 -5.90 -1.97
C GLU A 22 -11.53 -5.36 -0.74
N ARG A 23 -10.85 -4.61 0.14
CA ARG A 23 -11.45 -3.91 1.29
C ARG A 23 -11.99 -2.52 0.94
N GLY A 24 -12.01 -2.16 -0.34
CA GLY A 24 -12.57 -0.90 -0.85
C GLY A 24 -11.61 0.28 -0.84
N ALA A 25 -10.33 0.09 -0.50
CA ALA A 25 -9.35 1.16 -0.67
C ALA A 25 -9.14 1.45 -2.17
N ARG A 26 -8.94 2.72 -2.51
CA ARG A 26 -8.61 3.13 -3.88
C ARG A 26 -7.15 3.53 -3.95
N ILE A 27 -6.43 3.01 -4.94
CA ILE A 27 -5.01 3.29 -5.16
C ILE A 27 -4.85 4.08 -6.44
N SER A 28 -4.16 5.22 -6.37
CA SER A 28 -3.82 6.04 -7.53
C SER A 28 -2.32 6.08 -7.72
N PHE A 29 -1.86 5.81 -8.94
CA PHE A 29 -0.45 5.88 -9.31
C PHE A 29 -0.22 7.05 -10.26
N HIS A 30 0.72 7.93 -9.91
CA HIS A 30 1.05 9.14 -10.64
C HIS A 30 2.58 9.26 -10.78
N GLY A 31 3.12 8.76 -11.89
CA GLY A 31 4.58 8.74 -12.12
C GLY A 31 5.28 7.95 -11.00
N ASP A 32 6.10 8.65 -10.21
CA ASP A 32 6.82 8.08 -9.08
C ASP A 32 6.09 8.24 -7.73
N LYS A 33 4.81 8.63 -7.74
CA LYS A 33 3.97 8.77 -6.55
C LYS A 33 2.86 7.72 -6.53
N VAL A 34 2.54 7.23 -5.33
CA VAL A 34 1.29 6.50 -5.05
C VAL A 34 0.48 7.25 -4.00
N GLU A 35 -0.84 7.21 -4.15
CA GLU A 35 -1.80 7.73 -3.19
C GLU A 35 -2.81 6.63 -2.84
N ILE A 36 -3.05 6.43 -1.54
CA ILE A 36 -3.99 5.46 -1.01
C ILE A 36 -5.15 6.22 -0.40
N TYR A 37 -6.36 5.92 -0.85
CA TYR A 37 -7.59 6.49 -0.34
C TYR A 37 -8.43 5.41 0.35
N SER A 38 -9.11 5.81 1.42
CA SER A 38 -10.17 5.01 2.04
C SER A 38 -11.38 4.88 1.12
N PRO A 39 -12.31 3.94 1.41
CA PRO A 39 -13.54 3.80 0.64
C PRO A 39 -14.40 5.06 0.56
N ASN A 40 -14.35 5.94 1.57
CA ASN A 40 -15.07 7.22 1.59
C ASN A 40 -14.31 8.36 0.90
N GLY A 41 -13.16 8.08 0.26
CA GLY A 41 -12.40 9.06 -0.52
C GLY A 41 -11.39 9.89 0.28
N ALA A 42 -11.22 9.67 1.59
CA ALA A 42 -10.18 10.33 2.37
C ALA A 42 -8.80 9.79 2.01
N LEU A 43 -7.79 10.67 1.89
CA LEU A 43 -6.40 10.26 1.67
C LEU A 43 -5.84 9.64 2.95
N LEU A 44 -5.45 8.37 2.88
CA LEU A 44 -4.87 7.62 3.99
C LEU A 44 -3.35 7.70 4.01
N ALA A 45 -2.72 7.62 2.84
CA ALA A 45 -1.26 7.62 2.73
C ALA A 45 -0.78 8.04 1.35
N THR A 46 0.46 8.52 1.29
CA THR A 46 1.18 8.75 0.03
C THR A 46 2.52 8.05 0.07
N GLY A 47 3.02 7.60 -1.08
CA GLY A 47 4.33 6.98 -1.16
C GLY A 47 5.09 7.37 -2.41
N SER A 48 6.39 7.10 -2.39
CA SER A 48 7.31 7.37 -3.48
C SER A 48 7.91 6.08 -4.04
N LYS A 49 8.11 6.04 -5.35
CA LYS A 49 8.66 4.89 -6.04
C LYS A 49 10.17 4.81 -5.80
N CYS A 50 10.62 3.66 -5.31
CA CYS A 50 12.02 3.29 -5.18
C CYS A 50 12.26 2.00 -5.98
N GLY A 51 12.82 2.14 -7.18
CA GLY A 51 12.97 1.03 -8.12
C GLY A 51 11.61 0.51 -8.62
N ARG A 52 11.21 -0.69 -8.18
CA ARG A 52 9.93 -1.33 -8.55
C ARG A 52 8.91 -1.36 -7.41
N LEU A 53 9.23 -0.77 -6.26
CA LEU A 53 8.37 -0.72 -5.08
C LEU A 53 7.97 0.72 -4.79
N TYR A 54 6.84 0.91 -4.12
CA TYR A 54 6.45 2.19 -3.55
C TYR A 54 6.63 2.12 -2.04
N HIS A 55 7.35 3.09 -1.49
CA HIS A 55 7.56 3.22 -0.06
C HIS A 55 6.60 4.28 0.46
N ILE A 56 5.84 3.92 1.49
CA ILE A 56 4.81 4.74 2.13
C ILE A 56 5.33 5.17 3.49
#